data_AF-I9KLG8-F1
#
_entry.id   AF-I9KLG8-F1
#
_cell.length_a   1.000
_cell.length_b   1.000
_cell.length_c   1.000
_cell.angle_alpha   90.00
_cell.angle_beta   90.00
_cell.angle_gamma   90.00
#
_symmetry.space_group_name_H-M   'P 1'
#
loop_
_entity.id
_entity.type
_entity.pdbx_description
1 polymer ?
#
loop_
_entity_poly.entity_id
_entity_poly.type
_entity_poly.pdbx_seq_one_letter_code
_entity_poly.pdbx_strand_id
1 'polypeptide(L)' 'MPGSSILIPRICEYCDKPFLARNVNTRFCSAACNNKSLRARRKREKEEQRQIVFWIQKKKKLLIFKLGLIFLYRKLLS' A
#
# COMPACT_ATOMS: atom_id res chain seq x y z
N MET A 1 19.84 -41.67 4.60
CA MET A 1 18.48 -41.76 4.04
C MET A 1 18.31 -40.63 3.04
N PRO A 2 17.96 -40.87 1.77
CA PRO A 2 17.66 -39.77 0.85
C PRO A 2 16.32 -39.15 1.29
N GLY A 3 16.35 -37.92 1.78
CA GLY A 3 15.15 -37.15 2.11
C GLY A 3 14.42 -36.79 0.83
N SER A 4 13.26 -37.38 0.62
CA SER A 4 12.38 -37.08 -0.51
C SER A 4 11.96 -35.61 -0.45
N SER A 5 12.59 -34.76 -1.27
CA SER A 5 12.20 -33.37 -1.41
C SER A 5 10.94 -33.29 -2.28
N ILE A 6 9.78 -33.26 -1.62
CA ILE A 6 8.50 -33.07 -2.29
C ILE A 6 8.50 -31.66 -2.90
N LEU A 7 8.41 -31.59 -4.22
CA LEU A 7 8.30 -30.35 -4.97
C LEU A 7 6.83 -30.10 -5.33
N ILE A 8 6.33 -28.92 -4.95
CA ILE A 8 4.93 -28.54 -5.16
C ILE A 8 4.87 -27.56 -6.34
N PRO A 9 4.15 -27.88 -7.43
CA PRO A 9 3.96 -26.93 -8.53
C PRO A 9 3.09 -25.75 -8.07
N ARG A 10 3.57 -24.53 -8.26
CA ARG A 10 2.89 -23.27 -7.90
C ARG A 10 3.12 -22.22 -8.99
N ILE A 11 2.30 -21.17 -8.99
CA ILE A 11 2.44 -20.00 -9.87
C ILE A 11 2.98 -18.84 -9.05
N CYS A 12 3.95 -18.10 -9.58
CA CYS A 12 4.55 -16.95 -8.89
C CYS A 12 3.59 -15.75 -8.88
N GLU A 13 3.25 -15.23 -7.70
CA GLU A 13 2.32 -14.09 -7.53
C GLU A 13 2.79 -12.77 -8.17
N TYR A 14 4.05 -12.68 -8.61
CA TYR A 14 4.60 -11.46 -9.20
C TYR A 14 4.77 -11.52 -10.72
N CYS A 15 5.09 -12.69 -11.27
CA CYS A 15 5.43 -12.82 -12.68
C CYS A 15 4.61 -13.90 -13.42
N ASP A 16 3.66 -14.52 -12.71
CA ASP A 16 2.70 -15.51 -13.22
C ASP A 16 3.35 -16.74 -13.88
N LYS A 17 4.63 -16.97 -13.59
CA LYS A 17 5.37 -18.13 -14.09
C LYS A 17 5.16 -19.33 -13.17
N PRO A 18 4.95 -20.54 -13.71
CA PRO A 18 4.95 -21.75 -12.92
C PRO A 18 6.36 -22.03 -12.37
N PHE A 19 6.45 -22.50 -11.13
CA PHE A 19 7.70 -22.91 -10.48
C PHE A 19 7.46 -24.07 -9.51
N LEU A 20 8.55 -24.77 -9.19
CA LEU A 20 8.55 -25.86 -8.23
C LEU A 20 8.95 -25.33 -6.85
N ALA A 21 7.97 -25.23 -5.96
CA ALA A 21 8.14 -24.82 -4.59
C ALA A 21 8.68 -25.96 -3.72
N ARG A 22 9.67 -25.68 -2.87
CA ARG A 22 10.12 -26.62 -1.82
C ARG A 22 9.23 -26.58 -0.58
N ASN A 23 8.65 -25.42 -0.29
CA ASN A 23 7.82 -25.20 0.90
C ASN A 23 6.45 -24.65 0.46
N VAL A 24 5.39 -25.03 1.18
CA VAL A 24 4.02 -24.55 0.93
C VAL A 24 3.91 -23.02 1.00
N ASN A 25 4.76 -22.39 1.81
CA ASN A 25 4.74 -20.95 2.06
C ASN A 25 5.48 -20.13 0.97
N THR A 26 6.18 -20.76 0.04
CA THR A 26 6.91 -20.03 -1.01
C THR A 26 5.94 -19.52 -2.07
N ARG A 27 5.81 -18.18 -2.15
CA ARG A 27 4.88 -17.46 -3.05
C ARG A 27 5.52 -16.98 -4.34
N PHE A 28 6.85 -16.86 -4.36
CA PHE A 28 7.60 -16.30 -5.47
C PHE A 28 8.60 -17.32 -6.01
N CYS A 29 8.82 -17.30 -7.33
CA CYS A 29 9.79 -18.18 -7.98
C CYS A 29 11.26 -17.87 -7.63
N SER A 30 11.55 -16.65 -7.17
CA SER A 30 12.91 -16.22 -6.81
C SER A 30 12.91 -15.04 -5.83
N ALA A 31 14.04 -14.84 -5.15
CA ALA A 31 14.26 -13.68 -4.28
C ALA A 31 14.13 -12.35 -5.04
N ALA A 32 14.45 -12.34 -6.35
CA ALA A 32 14.28 -11.17 -7.20
C ALA A 32 12.80 -10.77 -7.35
N CYS A 33 11.90 -11.73 -7.56
CA CYS A 33 10.46 -11.46 -7.63
C CYS A 33 9.91 -10.96 -6.29
N ASN A 34 10.36 -11.54 -5.17
CA ASN A 34 10.02 -11.06 -3.84
C ASN A 34 10.49 -9.60 -3.60
N ASN A 35 11.72 -9.28 -4.01
CA ASN A 35 12.25 -7.91 -3.85
C ASN A 35 11.49 -6.90 -4.72
N LYS A 36 11.11 -7.29 -5.94
CA LYS A 36 10.30 -6.44 -6.82
C LYS A 36 8.89 -6.22 -6.26
N SER A 37 8.23 -7.26 -5.76
CA SER A 37 6.90 -7.14 -5.15
C SER A 37 6.94 -6.24 -3.90
N LEU A 38 7.96 -6.39 -3.05
CA LEU A 38 8.16 -5.52 -1.88
C LEU A 38 8.39 -4.06 -2.28
N ARG A 39 9.22 -3.79 -3.30
CA ARG A 39 9.45 -2.42 -3.81
C ARG A 39 8.17 -1.81 -4.37
N ALA A 40 7.40 -2.57 -5.15
CA ALA A 40 6.12 -2.14 -5.69
C ALA A 40 5.11 -1.84 -4.57
N ARG A 41 5.04 -2.68 -3.53
CA ARG A 41 4.18 -2.45 -2.35
C ARG A 41 4.53 -1.15 -1.63
N ARG A 42 5.81 -0.95 -1.30
CA ARG A 42 6.29 0.27 -0.64
C ARG A 42 6.04 1.53 -1.47
N LYS A 43 6.12 1.44 -2.80
CA LYS A 43 5.82 2.58 -3.69
C LYS A 43 4.34 2.97 -3.59
N ARG A 44 3.43 1.98 -3.65
CA ARG A 44 1.98 2.19 -3.49
C ARG A 44 1.64 2.78 -2.12
N GLU A 45 2.17 2.21 -1.04
CA GLU A 45 1.99 2.72 0.32
C GLU A 45 2.39 4.21 0.44
N LYS A 46 3.52 4.61 -0.16
CA LYS A 46 3.96 6.01 -0.18
C LYS A 46 3.05 6.92 -1.02
N GLU A 47 2.51 6.43 -2.13
CA GLU A 47 1.56 7.18 -2.95
C GLU A 47 0.24 7.40 -2.22
N GLU A 48 -0.29 6.36 -1.59
CA GLU A 48 -1.50 6.42 -0.76
C GLU A 48 -1.33 7.37 0.43
N GLN A 49 -0.20 7.30 1.15
CA GLN A 49 0.10 8.23 2.24
C GLN A 49 0.12 9.69 1.77
N ARG A 50 0.74 9.97 0.62
CA ARG A 50 0.75 11.32 0.05
C ARG A 50 -0.65 11.82 -0.30
N GLN A 51 -1.48 10.96 -0.89
CA GLN A 51 -2.89 11.28 -1.17
C GLN A 51 -3.65 11.58 0.13
N ILE A 52 -3.53 10.73 1.15
CA ILE A 52 -4.20 10.92 2.44
C ILE A 52 -3.78 12.25 3.08
N VAL A 53 -2.49 12.55 3.15
CA VAL A 53 -1.98 13.81 3.71
C VAL A 53 -2.53 15.02 2.94
N PHE A 54 -2.52 14.95 1.60
CA PHE A 54 -3.09 15.99 0.75
C PHE A 54 -4.58 16.23 1.04
N TRP A 55 -5.38 15.16 1.14
CA TRP A 55 -6.80 15.24 1.46
C TRP A 55 -7.05 15.82 2.86
N ILE A 56 -6.26 15.43 3.85
CA ILE A 56 -6.31 15.98 5.21
C ILE A 56 -6.00 17.48 5.19
N GLN A 57 -4.95 17.90 4.47
CA GLN A 57 -4.58 19.31 4.37
C GLN A 57 -5.69 20.14 3.72
N LYS A 58 -6.28 19.64 2.63
CA LYS A 58 -7.41 20.29 1.96
C LYS A 58 -8.63 20.44 2.88
N LYS A 59 -8.98 19.39 3.62
CA LYS A 59 -10.06 19.44 4.63
C LYS A 59 -9.77 20.44 5.74
N LYS A 60 -8.53 20.48 6.26
CA LYS A 60 -8.12 21.44 7.30
C LYS A 60 -8.28 22.89 6.83
N LYS A 61 -7.85 23.20 5.60
CA LYS A 61 -8.01 24.54 5.01
C LYS A 61 -9.49 24.94 4.90
N LEU A 62 -10.34 24.02 4.45
CA LEU A 62 -11.78 24.25 4.36
C LEU A 62 -12.41 24.49 5.74
N LEU A 63 -11.99 23.74 6.75
CA LEU A 63 -12.47 23.89 8.12
C LEU A 63 -12.12 25.27 8.69
N ILE A 64 -10.87 25.71 8.50
CA ILE A 64 -10.40 27.04 8.90
C ILE A 64 -11.22 28.13 8.22
N PHE A 65 -11.48 28.00 6.92
CA PHE A 65 -12.29 28.96 6.17
C PHE A 65 -13.73 29.05 6.72
N LYS A 66 -14.35 27.90 7.02
CA LYS A 66 -15.69 27.85 7.63
C LYS A 66 -15.71 28.51 9.02
N LEU A 67 -14.71 28.25 9.86
CA LEU A 67 -14.56 28.90 11.16
C LEU A 67 -14.45 30.43 11.03
N GLY A 68 -13.68 30.93 10.06
CA GLY A 68 -13.56 32.36 9.78
C GLY A 68 -14.89 33.00 9.38
N LEU A 69 -15.67 32.33 8.53
CA LEU A 69 -17.02 32.82 8.16
C LEU A 69 -17.94 32.91 9.38
N ILE A 70 -18.00 31.85 10.21
CA ILE A 70 -18.82 31.84 11.43
C ILE A 70 -18.47 33.02 12.34
N PHE A 71 -17.18 33.32 12.49
CA PHE A 71 -16.71 34.46 13.29
C PHE A 71 -17.16 35.81 12.72
N LEU A 72 -17.07 35.98 11.39
CA LEU A 72 -17.53 37.21 10.71
C LEU A 72 -19.04 37.42 10.89
N TYR A 73 -19.85 36.38 10.70
CA TYR A 73 -21.30 36.47 10.90
C TYR A 73 -21.66 36.87 12.33
N ARG A 74 -20.96 36.35 13.34
CA ARG A 74 -21.21 36.72 14.74
C ARG A 74 -20.90 38.20 15.03
N LYS A 75 -19.91 38.78 14.35
CA LYS A 75 -19.54 40.19 14.48
C LYS A 75 -20.55 41.13 13.81
N LEU A 76 -21.22 40.69 12.75
CA LEU A 76 -22.25 41.47 12.03
C LEU A 76 -23.61 41.48 12.75
N LEU A 77 -23.87 40.52 13.63
CA LEU A 77 -25.10 40.41 14.41
C LEU A 77 -25.03 41.10 15.79
N SER A 78 -23.86 41.65 16.15
CA SER A 78 -23.65 42.48 17.35
C SER A 78 -23.62 43.95 16.97
#